data_AF-A0A9X3BQZ9-F1
#
_entry.id   AF-A0A9X3BQZ9-F1
#
_cell.length_a   1.000
_cell.length_b   1.000
_cell.length_c   1.000
_cell.angle_alpha   90.00
_cell.angle_beta   90.00
_cell.angle_gamma   90.00
#
_symmetry.space_group_name_H-M   'P 1'
#
loop_
_entity.id
_entity.type
_entity.pdbx_description
1 polymer ?
#
loop_
_entity_poly.entity_id
_entity_poly.type
_entity_poly.pdbx_seq_one_letter_code
_entity_poly.pdbx_strand_id
1 'polypeptide(L)' 'MGDPRRRVPRTDAVLADPRLVEAQQVLGRALVKSVVADAQQRARDGEIDPGQVADHAVAALPRSAATLR' A
#
# COMPACT_ATOMS: atom_id res chain seq x y z
N MET A 1 14.24 -22.22 0.78
CA MET A 1 13.24 -21.62 1.69
C MET A 1 13.48 -20.11 1.71
N GLY A 2 12.73 -19.33 0.94
CA GLY A 2 13.03 -17.91 0.71
C GLY A 2 12.61 -17.03 1.89
N ASP A 3 13.51 -16.13 2.32
CA ASP A 3 13.28 -15.18 3.41
C ASP A 3 11.98 -14.38 3.16
N PRO A 4 11.00 -14.41 4.08
CA PRO A 4 9.77 -13.62 3.96
C PRO A 4 10.02 -12.14 3.68
N ARG A 5 11.13 -11.59 4.18
CA ARG A 5 11.53 -10.19 3.98
C ARG A 5 11.94 -9.88 2.54
N ARG A 6 12.30 -10.90 1.74
CA ARG A 6 12.56 -10.78 0.30
C ARG A 6 11.29 -10.90 -0.55
N ARG A 7 10.16 -11.28 0.05
CA ARG A 7 8.85 -11.37 -0.63
C ARG A 7 8.05 -10.07 -0.54
N VAL A 8 8.40 -9.17 0.39
CA VAL A 8 7.75 -7.86 0.49
C VAL A 8 8.04 -7.07 -0.79
N PRO A 9 7.01 -6.74 -1.60
CA PRO A 9 7.20 -6.02 -2.85
C PRO A 9 7.79 -4.64 -2.58
N ARG A 10 8.62 -4.15 -3.51
CA ARG A 10 9.17 -2.78 -3.43
C ARG A 10 8.02 -1.76 -3.50
N THR A 11 8.20 -0.64 -2.80
CA THR A 11 7.17 0.43 -2.77
C THR A 11 6.82 0.89 -4.19
N ASP A 12 7.78 1.02 -5.09
CA ASP A 12 7.51 1.40 -6.48
C ASP A 12 6.71 0.33 -7.25
N ALA A 13 6.90 -0.95 -6.94
CA ALA A 13 6.12 -2.02 -7.56
C ALA A 13 4.66 -2.01 -7.09
N VAL A 14 4.44 -1.73 -5.80
CA VAL A 14 3.09 -1.55 -5.25
C VAL A 14 2.45 -0.28 -5.82
N LEU A 15 3.19 0.84 -5.86
CA LEU A 15 2.69 2.11 -6.40
C LEU A 15 2.43 2.07 -7.91
N ALA A 16 2.92 1.06 -8.63
CA ALA A 16 2.58 0.82 -10.03
C ALA A 16 1.21 0.15 -10.24
N ASP A 17 0.54 -0.29 -9.17
CA ASP A 17 -0.84 -0.81 -9.23
C ASP A 17 -1.77 0.30 -9.78
N PRO A 18 -2.54 0.04 -10.86
CA PRO A 18 -3.41 1.04 -11.46
C PRO A 18 -4.37 1.72 -10.46
N ARG A 19 -4.85 0.99 -9.44
CA ARG A 19 -5.74 1.51 -8.40
C ARG A 19 -5.03 2.54 -7.52
N LEU A 20 -3.76 2.30 -7.21
CA LEU A 20 -2.95 3.22 -6.41
C LEU A 20 -2.50 4.42 -7.25
N VAL A 21 -2.22 4.23 -8.54
CA VAL A 21 -1.93 5.33 -9.47
C VAL A 21 -3.13 6.28 -9.58
N GLU A 22 -4.35 5.76 -9.71
CA GLU A 22 -5.58 6.56 -9.71
C GLU A 22 -5.75 7.30 -8.38
N ALA A 23 -5.58 6.60 -7.25
CA ALA A 23 -5.65 7.20 -5.94
C ALA A 23 -4.62 8.33 -5.74
N GLN A 24 -3.44 8.24 -6.36
CA GLN A 24 -2.43 9.30 -6.30
C GLN A 24 -2.90 10.57 -7.01
N GLN A 25 -3.69 10.45 -8.08
CA GLN A 25 -4.26 11.60 -8.79
C GLN A 25 -5.37 12.27 -7.96
N VAL A 26 -6.15 11.48 -7.21
CA VAL A 26 -7.30 11.97 -6.44
C VAL A 26 -6.91 12.49 -5.05
N LEU A 27 -6.06 11.76 -4.33
CA LEU A 27 -5.73 11.98 -2.93
C LEU A 27 -4.32 12.57 -2.73
N GLY A 28 -3.50 12.56 -3.77
CA GLY A 28 -2.12 13.01 -3.73
C GLY A 28 -1.13 11.90 -3.39
N ARG A 29 0.07 12.02 -3.99
CA ARG A 29 1.15 11.02 -3.88
C ARG A 29 1.62 10.76 -2.44
N ALA A 30 1.64 11.78 -1.59
CA ALA A 30 2.15 11.67 -0.23
C ALA A 30 1.27 10.75 0.63
N LEU A 31 -0.06 10.92 0.58
CA LEU A 31 -1.01 10.09 1.32
C LEU A 31 -0.96 8.63 0.86
N VAL A 32 -0.98 8.40 -0.45
CA VAL A 32 -0.93 7.03 -0.98
C VAL A 32 0.37 6.34 -0.59
N LYS A 33 1.49 7.08 -0.61
CA LYS A 33 2.79 6.53 -0.20
C LYS A 33 2.81 6.16 1.28
N SER A 34 2.20 6.93 2.18
CA SER A 34 2.15 6.59 3.61
C SER A 34 1.34 5.32 3.84
N VAL A 35 0.15 5.21 3.23
CA VAL A 35 -0.71 4.03 3.33
C VAL A 35 -0.02 2.77 2.79
N VAL A 36 0.71 2.88 1.67
CA VAL A 36 1.52 1.76 1.15
C VAL A 36 2.65 1.39 2.10
N ALA A 37 3.33 2.37 2.70
CA ALA A 37 4.40 2.09 3.66
C ALA A 37 3.86 1.35 4.90
N ASP A 38 2.69 1.74 5.41
CA ASP A 38 2.04 1.08 6.54
C ASP A 38 1.65 -0.37 6.18
N ALA A 39 1.06 -0.60 5.00
CA ALA A 39 0.75 -1.95 4.53
C ALA A 39 2.01 -2.81 4.37
N GLN A 40 3.10 -2.25 3.83
CA GLN A 40 4.38 -2.94 3.72
C GLN A 40 4.96 -3.27 5.10
N GLN A 41 4.82 -2.39 6.08
CA GLN A 41 5.29 -2.63 7.45
C GLN A 41 4.53 -3.79 8.08
N ARG A 42 3.19 -3.82 7.96
CA ARG A 42 2.37 -4.95 8.40
C ARG A 42 2.77 -6.27 7.75
N ALA A 43 3.15 -6.26 6.48
CA ALA A 43 3.67 -7.45 5.81
C ALA A 43 5.05 -7.88 6.32
N ARG A 44 5.90 -6.93 6.71
CA ARG A 44 7.20 -7.22 7.35
C ARG A 44 7.02 -7.81 8.75
N ASP A 45 6.01 -7.34 9.47
CA ASP A 45 5.65 -7.81 10.81
C ASP A 45 4.90 -9.15 10.77
N GLY A 46 4.53 -9.62 9.56
CA GLY A 46 3.85 -10.90 9.35
C GLY A 46 2.34 -10.86 9.61
N GLU A 47 1.76 -9.67 9.73
CA GLU A 47 0.32 -9.48 9.92
C GLU A 47 -0.49 -9.73 8.64
N ILE A 48 0.11 -9.46 7.48
CA ILE A 48 -0.52 -9.66 6.17
C ILE A 48 0.45 -10.37 5.22
N ASP A 49 -0.10 -11.08 4.24
CA ASP A 49 0.73 -11.71 3.22
C ASP A 49 1.40 -10.64 2.33
N PRO A 50 2.71 -10.77 2.00
CA PRO A 50 3.40 -9.85 1.10
C PRO A 50 2.73 -9.64 -0.27
N GLY A 51 2.05 -10.66 -0.80
CA GLY A 51 1.27 -10.59 -2.04
C GLY A 51 -0.08 -9.86 -1.90
N GLN A 52 -0.50 -9.55 -0.67
CA GLN A 52 -1.75 -8.85 -0.36
C GLN A 52 -1.53 -7.37 0.02
N VAL A 53 -0.28 -6.88 -0.05
CA VAL A 53 0.07 -5.49 0.31
C VAL A 53 -0.72 -4.47 -0.51
N ALA A 54 -0.87 -4.68 -1.82
CA ALA A 54 -1.60 -3.75 -2.69
C ALA A 54 -3.09 -3.69 -2.33
N ASP A 55 -3.72 -4.84 -2.08
CA ASP A 55 -5.13 -4.90 -1.71
C ASP A 55 -5.39 -4.25 -0.36
N HIS A 56 -4.52 -4.50 0.63
CA HIS A 56 -4.60 -3.84 1.93
C HIS A 56 -4.36 -2.34 1.85
N ALA A 57 -3.41 -1.88 1.02
CA ALA A 57 -3.19 -0.46 0.81
C ALA A 57 -4.41 0.22 0.19
N VAL A 58 -5.00 -0.36 -0.85
CA VAL A 58 -6.22 0.16 -1.49
C VAL A 58 -7.40 0.19 -0.50
N ALA A 59 -7.57 -0.85 0.31
CA ALA A 59 -8.64 -0.91 1.31
C ALA A 59 -8.48 0.12 2.45
N ALA A 60 -7.25 0.52 2.76
CA ALA A 60 -6.95 1.54 3.76
C ALA A 60 -7.07 2.98 3.22
N LEU A 61 -7.17 3.18 1.90
CA LEU A 61 -7.38 4.51 1.34
C LEU A 61 -8.79 5.03 1.66
N PRO A 62 -8.93 6.34 1.98
CA PRO A 62 -10.24 6.94 2.14
C PRO A 62 -11.00 6.90 0.80
N ARG A 63 -12.26 6.46 0.84
CA ARG A 63 -13.13 6.32 -0.35
C ARG A 63 -13.39 7.64 -1.09
N SER A 64 -13.12 8.77 -0.45
CA SER A 64 -13.10 10.11 -1.05
C SER A 64 -12.21 11.02 -0.22
N ALA A 65 -11.65 12.06 -0.82
CA ALA A 65 -10.79 13.07 -0.17
C ALA A 65 -11.46 13.84 1.00
N ALA A 66 -12.70 13.48 1.38
CA ALA A 66 -13.56 14.25 2.28
C ALA A 66 -13.49 13.82 3.76
N THR A 67 -12.65 12.86 4.15
CA THR A 67 -12.55 12.44 5.56
C THR A 67 -11.11 12.36 6.03
N LEU A 68 -10.45 13.52 6.14
CA LEU A 68 -9.58 13.77 7.29
C LEU A 68 -10.41 14.56 8.31
N ARG A 69 -10.76 13.90 9.42
CA ARG A 69 -11.17 14.54 10.67
C ARG A 69 -10.18 14.13 11.74
#